data_AF-A0A959BZB1-F1
#
_entry.id   AF-A0A959BZB1-F1
#
_cell.length_a   1.000
_cell.length_b   1.000
_cell.length_c   1.000
_cell.angle_alpha   90.00
_cell.angle_beta   90.00
_cell.angle_gamma   90.00
#
_symmetry.space_group_name_H-M   'P 1'
#
loop_
_entity.id
_entity.type
_entity.pdbx_description
1 polymer ?
#
loop_
_entity_poly.entity_id
_entity_poly.type
_entity_poly.pdbx_seq_one_letter_code
_entity_poly.pdbx_strand_id
1 'polypeptide(L)'
;MNWTKYFFLLALTGISVTCAFGQNRFTNCSAAFLDNKMVVDEYTTQGKCIITPQAVGELTVQTANLSPEKSIPTGKIDFRIAIRDGNTQTLYSFSDATYQQIDIRKVLSRCRPGDSIVLLTCKDKFALPHNEILVKDQG
;
A
#
# COMPACT_ATOMS: atom_id res chain seq x y z
N MET A 1 -7.13 43.64 50.60
CA MET A 1 -7.27 43.63 49.13
C MET A 1 -6.66 42.33 48.62
N ASN A 2 -7.50 41.37 48.21
CA ASN A 2 -7.16 39.95 48.02
C ASN A 2 -6.38 39.71 46.72
N TRP A 3 -5.04 39.77 46.76
CA TRP A 3 -4.16 39.43 45.63
C TRP A 3 -3.53 38.02 45.74
N THR A 4 -3.87 37.23 46.75
CA THR A 4 -3.27 35.89 46.94
C THR A 4 -4.01 34.75 46.27
N LYS A 5 -5.20 34.99 45.69
CA LYS A 5 -6.05 33.93 45.11
C LYS A 5 -5.85 33.68 43.61
N TYR A 6 -5.11 34.54 42.91
CA TYR A 6 -4.91 34.43 41.46
C TYR A 6 -3.56 33.84 41.03
N PHE A 7 -2.65 33.57 41.97
CA PHE A 7 -1.32 33.06 41.62
C PHE A 7 -1.22 31.53 41.60
N PHE A 8 -2.15 30.80 42.22
CA PHE A 8 -2.10 29.34 42.26
C PHE A 8 -2.89 28.65 41.14
N LEU A 9 -3.68 29.39 40.36
CA LEU A 9 -4.45 28.83 39.24
C LEU A 9 -3.69 28.85 37.90
N LEU A 10 -2.46 29.37 37.88
CA LEU A 10 -1.61 29.48 36.69
C LEU A 10 -0.47 28.44 36.65
N ALA A 11 -0.43 27.52 37.61
CA ALA A 11 0.58 26.46 37.69
C ALA A 11 0.10 25.10 37.14
N LEU A 12 -1.15 24.99 36.64
CA LEU A 12 -1.75 23.73 36.24
C LEU A 12 -1.98 23.56 34.72
N THR A 13 -1.37 24.40 33.88
CA THR A 13 -1.48 24.30 32.40
C THR A 13 -0.15 23.98 31.71
N GLY A 14 0.88 23.60 32.45
CA GLY A 14 2.26 23.46 31.94
C GLY A 14 2.68 22.10 31.39
N ILE A 15 1.82 21.07 31.37
CA ILE A 15 2.26 19.70 30.98
C ILE A 15 1.19 18.99 30.14
N SER A 16 0.93 19.44 28.91
CA SER A 16 0.29 18.58 27.91
C SER A 16 0.68 18.95 26.48
N VAL A 17 1.96 19.24 26.22
CA VAL A 17 2.51 19.10 24.87
C VAL A 17 3.29 17.79 24.84
N THR A 18 2.57 16.67 24.96
CA THR A 18 3.08 15.42 24.43
C THR A 18 3.10 15.63 22.91
N CYS A 19 4.29 15.90 22.37
CA CYS A 19 4.54 15.79 20.94
C CYS A 19 3.86 14.51 20.46
N ALA A 20 2.82 14.66 19.65
CA ALA A 20 2.24 13.57 18.91
C ALA A 20 3.29 13.15 17.87
N PHE A 21 4.30 12.39 18.31
CA PHE A 21 5.04 11.51 17.45
C PHE A 21 4.05 10.44 17.03
N GLY A 22 3.21 10.76 16.04
CA GLY A 22 2.57 9.75 15.22
C GLY A 22 3.71 8.90 14.69
N GLN A 23 3.89 7.73 15.29
CA GLN A 23 4.98 6.84 14.95
C GLN A 23 4.85 6.54 13.46
N ASN A 24 5.81 6.98 12.65
CA ASN A 24 5.93 6.57 11.27
C ASN A 24 6.20 5.05 11.26
N ARG A 25 5.15 4.22 11.36
CA ARG A 25 5.24 2.75 11.34
C ARG A 25 5.95 2.26 10.09
N PHE A 26 5.78 2.98 8.98
CA PHE A 26 6.38 2.69 7.70
C PHE A 26 7.60 3.59 7.47
N THR A 27 8.78 2.98 7.34
CA THR A 27 10.03 3.69 7.06
C THR A 27 10.47 3.54 5.60
N ASN A 28 9.78 2.68 4.83
CA ASN A 28 10.12 2.38 3.44
C ASN A 28 8.85 2.38 2.58
N CYS A 29 8.83 3.16 1.51
CA CYS A 29 7.79 3.12 0.49
C CYS A 29 8.04 1.96 -0.47
N SER A 30 6.97 1.25 -0.83
CA SER A 30 6.98 0.16 -1.80
C SER A 30 5.86 0.34 -2.81
N ALA A 31 6.04 -0.28 -3.97
CA ALA A 31 5.07 -0.24 -5.07
C ALA A 31 5.00 -1.60 -5.77
N ALA A 32 3.89 -1.84 -6.45
CA ALA A 32 3.71 -3.00 -7.31
C ALA A 32 4.31 -2.74 -8.70
N PHE A 33 5.02 -3.74 -9.22
CA PHE A 33 5.61 -3.71 -10.55
C PHE A 33 5.24 -4.96 -11.33
N LEU A 34 4.93 -4.79 -12.60
CA LEU A 34 4.80 -5.85 -13.59
C LEU A 34 5.94 -5.69 -14.60
N ASP A 35 6.83 -6.68 -14.68
CA ASP A 35 8.06 -6.63 -15.49
C ASP A 35 8.90 -5.35 -15.27
N ASN A 36 9.11 -5.01 -13.99
CA ASN A 36 9.82 -3.81 -13.54
C ASN A 36 9.19 -2.47 -13.98
N LYS A 37 8.00 -2.49 -14.57
CA LYS A 37 7.18 -1.29 -14.79
C LYS A 37 6.19 -1.15 -13.64
N MET A 38 6.13 0.02 -13.04
CA MET A 38 5.17 0.31 -11.98
C MET A 38 3.74 0.13 -12.51
N VAL A 39 2.90 -0.54 -11.72
CA VAL A 39 1.50 -0.84 -12.13
C VAL A 39 0.60 0.38 -12.02
N VAL A 40 0.87 1.27 -11.06
CA VAL A 40 0.15 2.54 -10.96
C VAL A 40 0.57 3.46 -12.11
N ASP A 41 -0.41 4.11 -12.73
CA ASP A 41 -0.20 5.08 -13.81
C ASP A 41 0.48 6.37 -13.34
N GLU A 42 0.10 6.85 -12.17
CA GLU A 42 0.65 8.03 -11.52
C GLU A 42 0.75 7.78 -10.01
N TYR A 43 1.88 8.13 -9.39
CA TYR A 43 2.04 7.98 -7.95
C TYR A 43 1.39 9.14 -7.18
N THR A 44 0.06 9.27 -7.31
CA THR A 44 -0.80 10.25 -6.61
C THR A 44 -1.96 9.54 -5.93
N THR A 45 -2.71 10.25 -5.09
CA THR A 45 -3.92 9.69 -4.45
C THR A 45 -5.02 9.29 -5.45
N GLN A 46 -4.91 9.72 -6.71
CA GLN A 46 -5.84 9.41 -7.79
C GLN A 46 -5.30 8.35 -8.75
N GLY A 47 -4.06 7.91 -8.55
CA GLY A 47 -3.39 6.90 -9.36
C GLY A 47 -4.18 5.60 -9.41
N LYS A 48 -4.31 5.05 -10.61
CA LYS A 48 -5.06 3.83 -10.90
C LYS A 48 -4.08 2.69 -11.15
N CYS A 49 -4.32 1.57 -10.47
CA CYS A 49 -3.66 0.30 -10.75
C CYS A 49 -4.62 -0.57 -11.53
N ILE A 50 -4.41 -0.67 -12.85
CA ILE A 50 -5.28 -1.46 -13.73
C ILE A 50 -4.42 -2.37 -14.59
N ILE A 51 -4.80 -3.64 -14.67
CA ILE A 51 -4.22 -4.61 -15.60
C ILE A 51 -5.32 -5.32 -16.38
N THR A 52 -4.96 -5.82 -17.55
CA THR A 52 -5.87 -6.61 -18.39
C THR A 52 -5.87 -8.08 -17.94
N PRO A 53 -6.96 -8.83 -18.16
CA PRO A 53 -6.97 -10.27 -17.87
C PRO A 53 -5.94 -11.07 -18.69
N GLN A 54 -5.44 -10.51 -19.79
CA GLN A 54 -4.43 -11.09 -20.67
C GLN A 54 -3.02 -10.58 -20.37
N ALA A 55 -2.83 -9.81 -19.29
CA ALA A 55 -1.52 -9.32 -18.91
C ALA A 55 -0.56 -10.49 -18.65
N VAL A 56 0.70 -10.27 -19.01
CA VAL A 56 1.80 -11.22 -18.85
C VAL A 56 2.95 -10.56 -18.10
N GLY A 57 3.83 -11.37 -17.54
CA GLY A 57 5.03 -10.89 -16.85
C GLY A 57 5.10 -11.30 -15.38
N GLU A 58 6.16 -10.87 -14.73
CA GLU A 58 6.42 -11.11 -13.32
C GLU A 58 5.85 -9.96 -12.48
N LEU A 59 4.87 -10.29 -11.65
CA LEU A 59 4.36 -9.39 -10.62
C LEU A 59 5.30 -9.42 -9.41
N THR A 60 5.73 -8.25 -8.98
CA THR A 60 6.61 -8.05 -7.83
C THR A 60 6.14 -6.88 -6.98
N VAL A 61 6.46 -6.92 -5.68
CA VAL A 61 6.41 -5.74 -4.82
C VAL A 61 7.84 -5.36 -4.49
N GLN A 62 8.19 -4.10 -4.72
CA GLN A 62 9.55 -3.63 -4.53
C GLN A 62 9.55 -2.34 -3.72
N THR A 63 10.57 -2.15 -2.87
CA THR A 63 10.88 -0.82 -2.35
C THR A 63 11.20 0.09 -3.51
N ALA A 64 10.73 1.33 -3.44
CA ALA A 64 10.93 2.30 -4.50
C ALA A 64 11.53 3.57 -3.92
N ASN A 65 12.57 4.09 -4.56
CA ASN A 65 12.93 5.49 -4.40
C ASN A 65 12.01 6.28 -5.32
N LEU A 66 10.99 6.89 -4.73
CA LEU A 66 9.94 7.61 -5.44
C LEU A 66 10.35 9.08 -5.51
N SER A 67 10.78 9.52 -6.67
CA SER A 67 10.82 10.95 -7.00
C SER A 67 9.65 11.30 -7.92
N PRO A 68 9.25 12.58 -8.01
CA PRO A 68 8.22 13.01 -8.96
C PRO A 68 8.52 12.63 -10.42
N GLU A 69 9.80 12.43 -10.76
CA GLU A 69 10.24 12.17 -12.14
C GLU A 69 10.55 10.69 -12.40
N LYS A 70 10.95 9.94 -11.37
CA LYS A 70 11.38 8.55 -11.50
C LYS A 70 11.03 7.74 -10.26
N SER A 71 10.48 6.56 -10.50
CA SER A 71 10.36 5.53 -9.49
C SER A 71 11.38 4.44 -9.76
N ILE A 72 12.44 4.40 -8.95
CA ILE A 72 13.52 3.42 -9.13
C ILE A 72 13.28 2.27 -8.13
N PRO A 73 13.05 1.04 -8.60
CA PRO A 73 12.98 -0.12 -7.71
C PRO A 73 14.36 -0.36 -7.06
N THR A 74 14.39 -0.54 -5.74
CA THR A 74 15.61 -0.73 -4.97
C THR A 74 15.76 -2.12 -4.36
N GLY A 75 14.67 -2.90 -4.30
CA GLY A 75 14.72 -4.29 -3.82
C GLY A 75 13.35 -4.93 -3.72
N LYS A 76 13.26 -6.23 -4.06
CA LYS A 76 12.03 -7.02 -3.88
C LYS A 76 11.75 -7.25 -2.40
N ILE A 77 10.47 -7.28 -2.05
CA ILE A 77 10.01 -7.58 -0.69
C ILE A 77 9.03 -8.75 -0.70
N ASP A 78 8.93 -9.44 0.43
CA ASP A 78 7.99 -10.53 0.63
C ASP A 78 6.55 -10.01 0.70
N PHE A 79 5.66 -10.59 -0.10
CA PHE A 79 4.24 -10.25 -0.12
C PHE A 79 3.35 -11.49 -0.23
N ARG A 80 2.10 -11.35 0.22
CA ARG A 80 1.02 -12.29 0.02
C ARG A 80 -0.03 -11.68 -0.90
N ILE A 81 -0.88 -12.53 -1.46
CA ILE A 81 -1.91 -12.14 -2.42
C ILE A 81 -3.28 -12.55 -1.88
N ALA A 82 -4.22 -11.63 -1.97
CA ALA A 82 -5.64 -11.87 -1.81
C ALA A 82 -6.37 -11.40 -3.07
N ILE A 83 -7.60 -11.87 -3.25
CA ILE A 83 -8.50 -11.43 -4.31
C ILE A 83 -9.72 -10.81 -3.63
N ARG A 84 -10.08 -9.61 -4.08
CA ARG A 84 -11.36 -8.96 -3.77
C ARG A 84 -12.29 -9.21 -4.94
N ASP A 85 -13.34 -9.98 -4.72
CA ASP A 85 -14.36 -10.27 -5.74
C ASP A 85 -15.10 -8.97 -6.11
N GLY A 86 -15.18 -8.67 -7.41
CA GLY A 86 -15.74 -7.40 -7.91
C GLY A 86 -17.22 -7.22 -7.61
N ASN A 87 -17.98 -8.32 -7.51
CA ASN A 87 -19.43 -8.29 -7.31
C ASN A 87 -19.80 -8.20 -5.84
N THR A 88 -19.19 -9.06 -5.02
CA THR A 88 -19.55 -9.23 -3.60
C THR A 88 -18.64 -8.44 -2.66
N GLN A 89 -17.52 -7.91 -3.16
CA GLN A 89 -16.46 -7.27 -2.37
C GLN A 89 -15.80 -8.20 -1.34
N THR A 90 -16.09 -9.50 -1.41
CA THR A 90 -15.50 -10.53 -0.54
C THR A 90 -14.00 -10.59 -0.78
N LEU A 91 -13.22 -10.40 0.29
CA LEU A 91 -11.78 -10.58 0.28
C LEU A 91 -11.45 -12.01 0.72
N TYR A 92 -10.71 -12.73 -0.12
CA TYR A 92 -10.24 -14.07 0.21
C TYR A 92 -8.78 -14.25 -0.20
N SER A 93 -8.05 -15.12 0.52
CA SER A 93 -6.65 -15.38 0.20
C SER A 93 -6.53 -16.11 -1.13
N PHE A 94 -5.60 -15.69 -1.99
CA PHE A 94 -5.25 -16.43 -3.20
C PHE A 94 -4.56 -17.75 -2.85
N SER A 95 -3.66 -17.72 -1.86
CA SER A 95 -2.92 -18.87 -1.36
C SER A 95 -2.25 -18.55 -0.02
N ASP A 96 -1.84 -19.58 0.72
CA ASP A 96 -1.05 -19.41 1.95
C ASP A 96 0.44 -19.10 1.72
N ALA A 97 0.91 -19.17 0.48
CA ALA A 97 2.30 -18.91 0.15
C ALA A 97 2.66 -17.42 0.24
N THR A 98 3.93 -17.18 0.55
CA THR A 98 4.60 -15.88 0.47
C THR A 98 5.45 -15.84 -0.78
N TYR A 99 5.43 -14.71 -1.50
CA TYR A 99 6.11 -14.51 -2.77
C TYR A 99 7.06 -13.32 -2.71
N GLN A 100 8.13 -13.37 -3.50
CA GLN A 100 8.90 -12.18 -3.90
C GLN A 100 8.66 -11.80 -5.36
N GLN A 101 8.20 -12.77 -6.15
CA GLN A 101 7.75 -12.60 -7.52
C GLN A 101 6.77 -13.72 -7.87
N ILE A 102 5.87 -13.47 -8.80
CA ILE A 102 4.97 -14.48 -9.34
C ILE A 102 4.59 -14.12 -10.78
N ASP A 103 4.53 -15.12 -11.66
CA ASP A 103 3.89 -14.98 -12.96
C ASP A 103 2.44 -14.53 -12.78
N ILE A 104 2.11 -13.34 -13.28
CA ILE A 104 0.80 -12.71 -13.11
C ILE A 104 -0.35 -13.60 -13.63
N ARG A 105 -0.09 -14.45 -14.63
CA ARG A 105 -1.10 -15.36 -15.20
C ARG A 105 -1.61 -16.36 -14.18
N LYS A 106 -0.79 -16.77 -13.20
CA LYS A 106 -1.21 -17.66 -12.12
C LYS A 106 -2.26 -16.99 -11.24
N VAL A 107 -2.10 -15.70 -10.97
CA VAL A 107 -3.07 -14.92 -10.19
C VAL A 107 -4.32 -14.67 -11.04
N LEU A 108 -4.14 -14.19 -12.27
CA LEU A 108 -5.24 -13.87 -13.19
C LEU A 108 -6.11 -15.08 -13.54
N SER A 109 -5.57 -16.30 -13.52
CA SER A 109 -6.36 -17.53 -13.72
C SER A 109 -7.48 -17.71 -12.69
N ARG A 110 -7.43 -16.98 -11.56
CA ARG A 110 -8.46 -16.98 -10.51
C ARG A 110 -9.25 -15.67 -10.43
N CYS A 111 -8.99 -14.73 -11.32
CA CYS A 111 -9.67 -13.44 -11.38
C CYS A 111 -10.63 -13.38 -12.57
N ARG A 112 -11.63 -12.53 -12.44
CA ARG A 112 -12.54 -12.09 -13.51
C ARG A 112 -12.42 -10.58 -13.67
N PRO A 113 -12.79 -10.01 -14.84
CA PRO A 113 -12.95 -8.57 -14.96
C PRO A 113 -13.85 -8.02 -13.84
N GLY A 114 -13.38 -6.98 -13.15
CA GLY A 114 -14.02 -6.39 -11.97
C GLY A 114 -13.39 -6.82 -10.64
N ASP A 115 -12.68 -7.94 -10.57
CA ASP A 115 -11.95 -8.35 -9.36
C ASP A 115 -10.73 -7.46 -9.14
N SER A 116 -10.31 -7.31 -7.87
CA SER A 116 -9.03 -6.69 -7.51
C SER A 116 -8.04 -7.71 -6.96
N ILE A 117 -6.80 -7.67 -7.43
CA ILE A 117 -5.67 -8.34 -6.81
C ILE A 117 -5.18 -7.45 -5.66
N VAL A 118 -5.23 -7.96 -4.43
CA VAL A 118 -4.81 -7.23 -3.23
C VAL A 118 -3.47 -7.77 -2.76
N LEU A 119 -2.47 -6.89 -2.72
CA LEU A 119 -1.10 -7.19 -2.30
C LEU A 119 -0.92 -6.85 -0.83
N LEU A 120 -0.33 -7.78 -0.07
CA LEU A 120 -0.18 -7.66 1.36
C LEU A 120 1.31 -7.77 1.72
N THR A 121 1.89 -6.72 2.30
CA THR A 121 3.26 -6.77 2.79
C THR A 121 3.34 -7.69 4.01
N CYS A 122 4.41 -8.50 4.10
CA CYS A 122 4.59 -9.41 5.24
C CYS A 122 5.23 -8.73 6.47
N LYS A 123 5.72 -7.49 6.31
CA LYS A 123 6.41 -6.72 7.35
C LYS A 123 5.82 -5.31 7.41
N ASP A 124 5.60 -4.84 8.62
CA ASP A 124 4.99 -3.54 8.95
C ASP A 124 5.87 -2.33 8.63
N LYS A 125 7.16 -2.53 8.37
CA LYS A 125 8.09 -1.46 7.97
C LYS A 125 7.90 -0.94 6.53
N PHE A 126 7.06 -1.60 5.73
CA PHE A 126 6.81 -1.26 4.32
C PHE A 126 5.39 -0.75 4.09
N ALA A 127 5.27 0.49 3.62
CA ALA A 127 4.00 1.02 3.13
C ALA A 127 3.80 0.60 1.67
N LEU A 128 2.59 0.16 1.33
CA LEU A 128 2.17 -0.11 -0.04
C LEU A 128 0.83 0.61 -0.31
N PRO A 129 0.85 1.92 -0.63
CA PRO A 129 -0.38 2.72 -0.78
C PRO A 129 -1.28 2.25 -1.93
N HIS A 130 -0.67 1.80 -3.04
CA HIS A 130 -1.36 1.28 -4.21
C HIS A 130 -1.32 -0.25 -4.22
N ASN A 131 -1.92 -0.86 -3.19
CA ASN A 131 -1.87 -2.30 -2.98
C ASN A 131 -2.98 -3.09 -3.69
N GLU A 132 -3.99 -2.43 -4.23
CA GLU A 132 -5.07 -3.09 -4.99
C GLU A 132 -4.92 -2.81 -6.48
N ILE A 133 -4.92 -3.87 -7.30
CA ILE A 133 -4.83 -3.80 -8.76
C ILE A 133 -6.15 -4.31 -9.34
N LEU A 134 -6.88 -3.44 -10.01
CA LEU A 134 -8.14 -3.80 -10.68
C LEU A 134 -7.85 -4.59 -11.96
N VAL A 135 -8.52 -5.73 -12.10
CA VAL A 135 -8.57 -6.49 -13.35
C VAL A 135 -9.68 -5.92 -14.21
N LYS A 136 -9.35 -5.32 -15.36
CA LYS A 136 -10.34 -4.69 -16.25
C LYS A 136 -10.01 -4.97 -17.71
N ASP A 137 -11.04 -5.27 -18.49
CA ASP A 137 -10.89 -5.34 -19.95
C ASP A 137 -10.52 -3.98 -20.54
N GLN A 138 -9.73 -4.01 -21.61
CA GLN A 138 -9.58 -2.83 -22.46
C GLN A 138 -10.88 -2.66 -23.24
N GLY A 139 -11.68 -1.68 -22.81
CA GLY A 139 -12.86 -1.24 -23.57
C GLY A 139 -12.46 -0.47 -24.83
#